data_AF-A0A315VV82-F1
#
_entry.id   AF-A0A315VV82-F1
#
_cell.length_a   1.000
_cell.length_b   1.000
_cell.length_c   1.000
_cell.angle_alpha   90.00
_cell.angle_beta   90.00
_cell.angle_gamma   90.00
#
_symmetry.space_group_name_H-M   'P 1'
#
loop_
_entity.id
_entity.type
_entity.pdbx_description
1 polymer ?
#
loop_
_entity_poly.entity_id
_entity_poly.type
_entity_poly.pdbx_seq_one_letter_code
_entity_poly.pdbx_strand_id
1 'polypeptide(L)'
;VWSMDGYYKGRRVLEYRTMGDFTKGQNFVQHLLPHPWAGTGHVVYNGSLYYNKHQSNILYHFRSRSVLLQRSLSGAGYNNTFPYSWGGSSDIDLMADETGLWAVYTSIPNAGNIMVSRLDPRSLEIVQSWDTGFPKRSAGEAFMICGTLYVTNSHLAGAKVHFAYNTNTSSYEYTDIPFHNQYSHISMMDYNPRERALYTWNNGHQVLYNVTLFHFQGEVLELFECYRVDVTVMAGADSCGSSAYGLQRSGKGAEEDTRERSKIPLDASLVRRSGQVPLRGDPEEDPGHVGGTTFVGWRLSAQRS
;
A
#
# COMPACT_ATOMS: atom_id res chain seq x y z
N VAL A 1 5.90 -16.16 -2.37
CA VAL A 1 5.89 -14.82 -1.76
C VAL A 1 6.47 -13.84 -2.76
N TRP A 2 5.89 -12.67 -2.96
CA TRP A 2 6.55 -11.58 -3.70
C TRP A 2 6.85 -10.46 -2.71
N SER A 3 7.96 -9.77 -2.87
CA SER A 3 8.41 -8.78 -1.89
C SER A 3 9.07 -7.58 -2.57
N MET A 4 8.77 -6.39 -2.09
CA MET A 4 9.03 -5.12 -2.76
C MET A 4 9.51 -4.09 -1.74
N ASP A 5 10.76 -3.65 -1.82
CA ASP A 5 11.35 -2.79 -0.79
C ASP A 5 11.07 -1.29 -1.01
N GLY A 6 10.43 -0.64 -0.03
CA GLY A 6 10.13 0.79 0.01
C GLY A 6 8.79 1.16 -0.64
N TYR A 7 8.16 2.23 -0.15
CA TYR A 7 6.98 2.84 -0.80
C TYR A 7 7.36 3.84 -1.90
N TYR A 8 8.64 4.21 -1.99
CA TYR A 8 9.13 5.31 -2.81
C TYR A 8 10.20 4.84 -3.81
N LYS A 9 9.91 5.01 -5.10
CA LYS A 9 10.84 4.82 -6.22
C LYS A 9 11.51 3.43 -6.32
N GLY A 10 10.99 2.43 -5.60
CA GLY A 10 11.47 1.06 -5.68
C GLY A 10 11.34 0.49 -7.09
N ARG A 11 12.24 -0.43 -7.46
CA ARG A 11 12.21 -1.18 -8.74
C ARG A 11 12.54 -2.67 -8.59
N ARG A 12 13.03 -3.09 -7.42
CA ARG A 12 13.50 -4.45 -7.14
C ARG A 12 12.37 -5.25 -6.51
N VAL A 13 12.02 -6.37 -7.11
CA VAL A 13 11.00 -7.29 -6.61
C VAL A 13 11.62 -8.66 -6.41
N LEU A 14 11.43 -9.26 -5.24
CA LEU A 14 11.97 -10.57 -4.88
C LEU A 14 10.82 -11.59 -4.86
N GLU A 15 10.92 -12.63 -5.67
CA GLU A 15 9.95 -13.74 -5.71
C GLU A 15 10.55 -14.98 -5.03
N TYR A 16 9.93 -15.41 -3.92
CA TYR A 16 10.29 -16.61 -3.16
C TYR A 16 9.31 -17.73 -3.43
N ARG A 17 9.82 -18.96 -3.61
CA ARG A 17 8.98 -20.14 -3.87
C ARG A 17 8.13 -20.54 -2.67
N THR A 18 8.66 -20.43 -1.45
CA THR A 18 7.98 -20.82 -0.21
C THR A 18 8.04 -19.72 0.86
N MET A 19 7.18 -19.83 1.88
CA MET A 19 7.29 -19.02 3.10
C MET A 19 8.63 -19.23 3.80
N GLY A 20 9.12 -20.48 3.90
CA GLY A 20 10.38 -20.79 4.58
C GLY A 20 11.63 -20.21 3.91
N ASP A 21 11.63 -20.09 2.57
CA ASP A 21 12.68 -19.38 1.82
C ASP A 21 12.66 -17.87 2.13
N PHE A 22 11.45 -17.31 2.20
CA PHE A 22 11.19 -15.90 2.50
C PHE A 22 11.60 -15.51 3.93
N THR A 23 11.16 -16.26 4.95
CA THR A 23 11.56 -16.04 6.35
C THR A 23 13.08 -16.11 6.56
N LYS A 24 13.80 -16.87 5.71
CA LYS A 24 15.27 -16.99 5.74
C LYS A 24 15.99 -15.96 4.86
N GLY A 25 15.29 -15.20 4.02
CA GLY A 25 15.90 -14.30 3.03
C GLY A 25 16.72 -15.01 1.94
N GLN A 26 16.38 -16.26 1.61
CA GLN A 26 17.16 -17.12 0.70
C GLN A 26 16.34 -17.61 -0.50
N ASN A 27 16.99 -18.22 -1.50
CA ASN A 27 16.36 -18.92 -2.63
C ASN A 27 15.29 -18.11 -3.41
N PHE A 28 15.53 -16.83 -3.63
CA PHE A 28 14.63 -15.94 -4.39
C PHE A 28 15.05 -15.72 -5.85
N VAL A 29 14.08 -15.37 -6.68
CA VAL A 29 14.29 -14.78 -8.02
C VAL A 29 14.13 -13.26 -7.90
N GLN A 30 15.14 -12.51 -8.31
CA GLN A 30 15.02 -11.06 -8.43
C GLN A 30 14.44 -10.66 -9.80
N HIS A 31 13.39 -9.86 -9.78
CA HIS A 31 12.84 -9.15 -10.94
C HIS A 31 13.17 -7.66 -10.82
N LEU A 32 13.48 -7.01 -11.94
CA LEU A 32 13.70 -5.56 -12.02
C LEU A 32 12.59 -4.96 -12.89
N LEU A 33 11.77 -4.09 -12.31
CA LEU A 33 10.68 -3.42 -13.03
C LEU A 33 11.25 -2.32 -13.94
N PRO A 34 10.69 -2.10 -15.16
CA PRO A 34 11.19 -1.06 -16.07
C PRO A 34 10.91 0.35 -15.56
N HIS A 35 9.86 0.54 -14.76
CA HIS A 35 9.52 1.80 -14.11
C HIS A 35 9.33 1.59 -12.60
N PRO A 36 9.71 2.58 -11.78
CA PRO A 36 9.47 2.53 -10.34
C PRO A 36 7.99 2.57 -9.97
N TRP A 37 7.66 2.01 -8.81
CA TRP A 37 6.32 2.10 -8.23
C TRP A 37 6.15 3.32 -7.30
N ALA A 38 4.90 3.67 -7.02
CA ALA A 38 4.50 4.56 -5.93
C ALA A 38 3.65 3.79 -4.91
N GLY A 39 3.79 4.17 -3.65
CA GLY A 39 2.99 3.61 -2.56
C GLY A 39 3.29 2.14 -2.30
N THR A 40 2.33 1.51 -1.62
CA THR A 40 2.39 0.15 -1.09
C THR A 40 1.26 -0.73 -1.60
N GLY A 41 0.25 -0.15 -2.26
CA GLY A 41 -0.90 -0.84 -2.85
C GLY A 41 -0.58 -1.56 -4.17
N HIS A 42 0.30 -2.56 -4.09
CA HIS A 42 0.69 -3.42 -5.21
C HIS A 42 0.26 -4.86 -4.94
N VAL A 43 -0.40 -5.50 -5.90
CA VAL A 43 -1.06 -6.80 -5.70
C VAL A 43 -0.55 -7.84 -6.70
N VAL A 44 -0.37 -9.10 -6.27
CA VAL A 44 0.05 -10.20 -7.14
C VAL A 44 -1.12 -11.14 -7.45
N TYR A 45 -1.86 -10.82 -8.50
CA TYR A 45 -3.06 -11.54 -8.93
C TYR A 45 -2.78 -12.49 -10.10
N ASN A 46 -3.22 -13.75 -9.98
CA ASN A 46 -3.02 -14.81 -10.98
C ASN A 46 -1.57 -14.95 -11.50
N GLY A 47 -0.60 -14.86 -10.58
CA GLY A 47 0.83 -14.96 -10.90
C GLY A 47 1.40 -13.80 -11.74
N SER A 48 0.73 -12.65 -11.73
CA SER A 48 1.22 -11.38 -12.29
C SER A 48 1.21 -10.31 -11.21
N LEU A 49 2.19 -9.40 -11.24
CA LEU A 49 2.24 -8.23 -10.38
C LEU A 49 1.47 -7.08 -11.03
N TYR A 50 0.64 -6.40 -10.25
CA TYR A 50 -0.05 -5.18 -10.62
C TYR A 50 0.39 -4.06 -9.68
N TYR A 51 0.79 -2.91 -10.23
CA TYR A 51 1.31 -1.80 -9.43
C TYR A 51 1.03 -0.44 -10.08
N ASN A 52 0.96 0.62 -9.26
CA ASN A 52 0.93 2.00 -9.74
C ASN A 52 2.35 2.50 -10.05
N LYS A 53 2.56 3.05 -11.25
CA LYS A 53 3.84 3.68 -11.63
C LYS A 53 4.01 5.02 -10.91
N HIS A 54 5.19 5.18 -10.32
CA HIS A 54 5.63 6.39 -9.64
C HIS A 54 5.32 7.68 -10.42
N GLN A 55 4.78 8.69 -9.72
CA GLN A 55 4.41 10.00 -10.30
C GLN A 55 3.42 9.92 -11.48
N SER A 56 2.53 8.93 -11.47
CA SER A 56 1.45 8.83 -12.46
C SER A 56 0.24 8.09 -11.90
N ASN A 57 -0.89 8.21 -12.58
CA ASN A 57 -2.07 7.35 -12.40
C ASN A 57 -2.04 6.09 -13.31
N ILE A 58 -0.86 5.68 -13.81
CA ILE A 58 -0.75 4.55 -14.73
C ILE A 58 -0.57 3.25 -13.94
N LEU A 59 -1.48 2.30 -14.15
CA LEU A 59 -1.40 0.93 -13.66
C LEU A 59 -0.55 0.10 -14.62
N TYR A 60 0.31 -0.77 -14.07
CA TYR A 60 1.16 -1.68 -14.81
C TYR A 60 0.82 -3.12 -14.47
N HIS A 61 0.69 -3.96 -15.49
CA HIS A 61 0.57 -5.42 -15.40
C HIS A 61 1.90 -6.06 -15.81
N PHE A 62 2.60 -6.66 -14.84
CA PHE A 62 3.93 -7.24 -15.01
C PHE A 62 3.91 -8.76 -14.84
N ARG A 63 4.51 -9.47 -15.79
CA ARG A 63 4.67 -10.93 -15.75
C ARG A 63 5.94 -11.33 -16.51
N SER A 64 6.60 -12.40 -16.06
CA SER A 64 7.72 -13.02 -16.77
C SER A 64 8.82 -12.03 -17.20
N ARG A 65 9.20 -11.11 -16.30
CA ARG A 65 10.22 -10.05 -16.53
C ARG A 65 9.83 -8.98 -17.56
N SER A 66 8.56 -8.88 -17.93
CA SER A 66 8.04 -7.92 -18.91
C SER A 66 6.78 -7.22 -18.40
N VAL A 67 6.53 -6.02 -18.89
CA VAL A 67 5.22 -5.37 -18.76
C VAL A 67 4.36 -5.88 -19.90
N LEU A 68 3.27 -6.58 -19.57
CA LEU A 68 2.30 -7.07 -20.53
C LEU A 68 1.33 -5.97 -20.96
N LEU A 69 0.96 -5.10 -20.03
CA LEU A 69 0.02 -4.02 -20.26
C LEU A 69 0.28 -2.84 -19.31
N GLN A 70 -0.07 -1.64 -19.78
CA GLN A 70 -0.14 -0.43 -18.96
C GLN A 70 -1.44 0.31 -19.31
N ARG A 71 -2.14 0.89 -18.32
CA ARG A 71 -3.33 1.72 -18.56
C ARG A 71 -3.43 2.88 -17.56
N SER A 72 -3.87 4.04 -18.04
CA SER A 72 -4.19 5.18 -17.18
C SER A 72 -5.50 4.94 -16.42
N LEU A 73 -5.48 5.09 -15.10
CA LEU A 73 -6.67 5.16 -14.26
C LEU A 73 -7.20 6.60 -14.32
N SER A 74 -7.87 6.95 -15.41
CA SER A 74 -8.24 8.33 -15.77
C SER A 74 -8.94 9.07 -14.64
N GLY A 75 -8.43 10.27 -14.30
CA GLY A 75 -8.97 11.12 -13.24
C GLY A 75 -8.52 10.77 -11.82
N ALA A 76 -7.87 9.62 -11.60
CA ALA A 76 -7.32 9.27 -10.29
C ALA A 76 -6.20 10.23 -9.87
N GLY A 77 -6.22 10.64 -8.60
CA GLY A 77 -5.10 11.34 -7.96
C GLY A 77 -3.87 10.44 -7.83
N TYR A 78 -2.70 11.07 -7.76
CA TYR A 78 -1.41 10.40 -7.57
C TYR A 78 -0.39 11.35 -6.92
N ASN A 79 0.74 10.83 -6.45
CA ASN A 79 1.84 11.62 -5.87
C ASN A 79 1.39 12.47 -4.66
N ASN A 80 0.81 11.82 -3.64
CA ASN A 80 0.29 12.42 -2.41
C ASN A 80 -0.82 13.48 -2.64
N THR A 81 -1.54 13.41 -3.76
CA THR A 81 -2.74 14.24 -3.96
C THR A 81 -3.88 13.76 -3.06
N PHE A 82 -4.10 12.45 -2.95
CA PHE A 82 -5.10 11.86 -2.05
C PHE A 82 -4.64 10.50 -1.49
N PRO A 83 -3.57 10.46 -0.71
CA PRO A 83 -3.11 9.23 -0.05
C PRO A 83 -4.09 8.81 1.06
N TYR A 84 -3.85 7.62 1.63
CA TYR A 84 -4.32 7.32 2.99
C TYR A 84 -3.70 8.28 4.02
N SER A 85 -4.22 8.24 5.25
CA SER A 85 -3.84 9.15 6.34
C SER A 85 -2.34 9.16 6.71
N TRP A 86 -1.57 8.13 6.32
CA TRP A 86 -0.11 8.05 6.52
C TRP A 86 0.73 8.62 5.36
N GLY A 87 0.12 8.99 4.23
CA GLY A 87 0.84 9.55 3.08
C GLY A 87 1.50 8.50 2.17
N GLY A 88 2.81 8.64 1.93
CA GLY A 88 3.62 7.63 1.23
C GLY A 88 3.31 7.36 -0.25
N SER A 89 2.59 8.25 -0.93
CA SER A 89 2.05 8.03 -2.29
C SER A 89 1.08 6.84 -2.40
N SER A 90 0.35 6.55 -1.33
CA SER A 90 -0.73 5.56 -1.28
C SER A 90 -2.04 6.03 -1.95
N ASP A 91 -1.95 6.90 -2.98
CA ASP A 91 -3.11 7.49 -3.66
C ASP A 91 -4.00 6.44 -4.35
N ILE A 92 -3.35 5.44 -4.95
CA ILE A 92 -3.97 4.35 -5.70
C ILE A 92 -3.52 3.05 -5.04
N ASP A 93 -4.51 2.27 -4.62
CA ASP A 93 -4.33 0.99 -3.96
C ASP A 93 -5.00 -0.11 -4.79
N LEU A 94 -4.28 -1.19 -5.08
CA LEU A 94 -4.75 -2.30 -5.91
C LEU A 94 -4.97 -3.51 -5.02
N MET A 95 -6.16 -4.11 -5.10
CA MET A 95 -6.58 -5.19 -4.21
C MET A 95 -7.14 -6.36 -5.03
N ALA A 96 -7.24 -7.54 -4.42
CA ALA A 96 -8.00 -8.64 -4.99
C ALA A 96 -8.73 -9.44 -3.92
N ASP A 97 -9.88 -9.99 -4.32
CA ASP A 97 -10.75 -10.78 -3.46
C ASP A 97 -11.29 -12.01 -4.23
N GLU A 98 -12.33 -12.65 -3.69
CA GLU A 98 -13.05 -13.76 -4.32
C GLU A 98 -13.67 -13.42 -5.69
N THR A 99 -13.89 -12.12 -5.97
CA THR A 99 -14.70 -11.65 -7.09
C THR A 99 -13.88 -10.98 -8.20
N GLY A 100 -12.66 -10.51 -7.94
CA GLY A 100 -11.76 -10.03 -8.98
C GLY A 100 -10.59 -9.16 -8.52
N LEU A 101 -10.13 -8.33 -9.44
CA LEU A 101 -9.10 -7.31 -9.25
C LEU A 101 -9.79 -5.94 -9.09
N TRP A 102 -9.32 -5.15 -8.14
CA TRP A 102 -9.91 -3.88 -7.75
C TRP A 102 -8.86 -2.75 -7.70
N ALA A 103 -9.31 -1.52 -7.94
CA ALA A 103 -8.57 -0.30 -7.64
C ALA A 103 -9.37 0.56 -6.66
N VAL A 104 -8.72 0.98 -5.58
CA VAL A 104 -9.23 1.87 -4.53
C VAL A 104 -8.41 3.16 -4.60
N TYR A 105 -9.06 4.25 -4.97
CA TYR A 105 -8.41 5.52 -5.26
C TYR A 105 -9.36 6.67 -4.96
N THR A 106 -9.09 7.88 -5.46
CA THR A 106 -10.09 8.96 -5.52
C THR A 106 -9.74 9.96 -6.62
N SER A 107 -10.65 10.88 -6.91
CA SER A 107 -10.55 11.90 -7.94
C SER A 107 -10.93 13.29 -7.37
N ILE A 108 -10.51 14.36 -8.04
CA ILE A 108 -10.94 15.73 -7.68
C ILE A 108 -12.47 15.87 -7.80
N PRO A 109 -13.15 15.41 -8.87
CA PRO A 109 -14.61 15.38 -8.94
C PRO A 109 -15.34 14.70 -7.77
N ASN A 110 -14.75 13.67 -7.16
CA ASN A 110 -15.33 12.95 -6.02
C ASN A 110 -14.96 13.56 -4.65
N ALA A 111 -14.48 14.81 -4.62
CA ALA A 111 -14.15 15.55 -3.39
C ALA A 111 -13.16 14.84 -2.42
N GLY A 112 -12.37 13.88 -2.91
CA GLY A 112 -11.47 13.07 -2.07
C GLY A 112 -12.10 11.84 -1.40
N ASN A 113 -13.37 11.53 -1.69
CA ASN A 113 -14.03 10.29 -1.27
C ASN A 113 -13.42 9.07 -1.97
N ILE A 114 -13.32 7.95 -1.26
CA ILE A 114 -12.83 6.69 -1.82
C ILE A 114 -13.75 6.26 -2.98
N MET A 115 -13.13 6.12 -4.14
CA MET A 115 -13.67 5.44 -5.30
C MET A 115 -13.15 4.00 -5.31
N VAL A 116 -14.09 3.06 -5.39
CA VAL A 116 -13.77 1.64 -5.69
C VAL A 116 -14.06 1.41 -7.16
N SER A 117 -13.20 0.69 -7.87
CA SER A 117 -13.46 0.25 -9.25
C SER A 117 -13.02 -1.18 -9.49
N ARG A 118 -13.87 -1.95 -10.15
CA ARG A 118 -13.55 -3.32 -10.58
C ARG A 118 -12.79 -3.27 -11.90
N LEU A 119 -11.68 -3.97 -12.00
CA LEU A 119 -10.83 -4.02 -13.19
C LEU A 119 -10.94 -5.37 -13.90
N ASP A 120 -10.98 -5.38 -15.24
CA ASP A 120 -10.71 -6.62 -15.99
C ASP A 120 -9.19 -6.89 -15.95
N PRO A 121 -8.73 -7.99 -15.32
CA PRO A 121 -7.30 -8.27 -15.15
C PRO A 121 -6.55 -8.51 -16.47
N ARG A 122 -7.25 -8.67 -17.61
CA ARG A 122 -6.64 -8.85 -18.93
C ARG A 122 -6.40 -7.55 -19.68
N SER A 123 -7.20 -6.52 -19.42
CA SER A 123 -7.19 -5.24 -20.15
C SER A 123 -6.94 -4.02 -19.25
N LEU A 124 -6.97 -4.18 -17.93
CA LEU A 124 -6.98 -3.12 -16.91
C LEU A 124 -8.13 -2.11 -17.07
N GLU A 125 -9.17 -2.44 -17.84
CA GLU A 125 -10.34 -1.56 -17.99
C GLU A 125 -11.18 -1.55 -16.73
N ILE A 126 -11.65 -0.35 -16.37
CA ILE A 126 -12.71 -0.18 -15.38
C ILE A 126 -13.97 -0.84 -15.95
N VAL A 127 -14.42 -1.90 -15.29
CA VAL A 127 -15.70 -2.56 -15.58
C VAL A 127 -16.85 -1.76 -14.97
N GLN A 128 -16.67 -1.28 -13.74
CA GLN A 128 -17.63 -0.48 -12.99
C GLN A 128 -16.92 0.27 -11.86
N SER A 129 -17.49 1.39 -11.42
CA SER A 129 -17.00 2.25 -10.34
C SER A 129 -18.11 2.59 -9.34
N TRP A 130 -17.73 2.81 -8.07
CA TRP A 130 -18.60 3.19 -6.97
C TRP A 130 -17.96 4.33 -6.16
N ASP A 131 -18.73 5.38 -5.86
CA ASP A 131 -18.36 6.38 -4.84
C ASP A 131 -18.87 5.89 -3.48
N THR A 132 -17.96 5.82 -2.51
CA THR A 132 -18.27 5.31 -1.16
C THR A 132 -18.77 6.37 -0.20
N GLY A 133 -18.52 7.66 -0.48
CA GLY A 133 -18.74 8.74 0.47
C GLY A 133 -17.73 8.84 1.62
N PHE A 134 -16.75 7.93 1.74
CA PHE A 134 -15.76 7.95 2.82
C PHE A 134 -14.47 8.68 2.39
N PRO A 135 -13.98 9.71 3.10
CA PRO A 135 -12.80 10.48 2.67
C PRO A 135 -11.49 9.67 2.78
N LYS A 136 -10.76 9.48 1.66
CA LYS A 136 -9.56 8.60 1.61
C LYS A 136 -8.44 9.05 2.55
N ARG A 137 -8.26 10.36 2.72
CA ARG A 137 -7.26 10.94 3.65
C ARG A 137 -7.57 10.68 5.14
N SER A 138 -8.79 10.24 5.47
CA SER A 138 -9.18 9.85 6.85
C SER A 138 -9.10 8.33 7.07
N ALA A 139 -8.90 7.54 6.01
CA ALA A 139 -8.70 6.10 6.14
C ALA A 139 -7.26 5.79 6.55
N GLY A 140 -7.06 4.78 7.40
CA GLY A 140 -5.75 4.23 7.72
C GLY A 140 -5.19 3.43 6.56
N GLU A 141 -5.94 2.39 6.20
CA GLU A 141 -5.80 1.48 5.08
C GLU A 141 -7.20 0.95 4.72
N ALA A 142 -7.32 0.18 3.63
CA ALA A 142 -8.55 -0.55 3.32
C ALA A 142 -8.25 -1.93 2.69
N PHE A 143 -9.26 -2.79 2.58
CA PHE A 143 -9.16 -4.08 1.89
C PHE A 143 -10.52 -4.51 1.32
N MET A 144 -10.53 -5.40 0.32
CA MET A 144 -11.76 -5.97 -0.27
C MET A 144 -11.97 -7.42 0.17
N ILE A 145 -13.21 -7.79 0.50
CA ILE A 145 -13.65 -9.20 0.65
C ILE A 145 -15.03 -9.34 0.00
N CYS A 146 -15.22 -10.35 -0.85
CA CYS A 146 -16.52 -10.67 -1.48
C CYS A 146 -17.27 -9.45 -2.09
N GLY A 147 -16.56 -8.49 -2.69
CA GLY A 147 -17.16 -7.27 -3.26
C GLY A 147 -17.54 -6.20 -2.22
N THR A 148 -17.05 -6.30 -0.98
CA THR A 148 -17.23 -5.28 0.06
C THR A 148 -15.88 -4.67 0.44
N LEU A 149 -15.79 -3.34 0.35
CA LEU A 149 -14.65 -2.57 0.84
C LEU A 149 -14.77 -2.41 2.36
N TYR A 150 -13.72 -2.75 3.08
CA TYR A 150 -13.56 -2.52 4.52
C TYR A 150 -12.44 -1.49 4.75
N VAL A 151 -12.71 -0.48 5.57
CA VAL A 151 -11.81 0.67 5.76
C VAL A 151 -11.49 0.85 7.25
N THR A 152 -10.20 1.03 7.57
CA THR A 152 -9.79 1.37 8.94
C THR A 152 -9.85 2.89 9.19
N ASN A 153 -10.21 3.29 10.40
CA ASN A 153 -10.32 4.70 10.78
C ASN A 153 -8.98 5.40 11.11
N SER A 154 -7.87 4.66 11.10
CA SER A 154 -6.54 5.15 11.48
C SER A 154 -5.46 4.18 11.01
N HIS A 155 -4.27 4.70 10.71
CA HIS A 155 -3.06 3.89 10.52
C HIS A 155 -2.29 3.68 11.84
N LEU A 156 -2.67 4.42 12.90
CA LEU A 156 -2.00 4.45 14.21
C LEU A 156 -2.61 3.47 15.22
N ALA A 157 -2.01 3.37 16.41
CA ALA A 157 -2.52 2.58 17.52
C ALA A 157 -4.02 2.85 17.79
N GLY A 158 -4.79 1.82 18.13
CA GLY A 158 -6.23 1.93 18.34
C GLY A 158 -7.08 2.01 17.06
N ALA A 159 -6.47 1.80 15.88
CA ALA A 159 -7.20 1.59 14.63
C ALA A 159 -8.23 0.45 14.76
N LYS A 160 -9.37 0.62 14.09
CA LYS A 160 -10.43 -0.39 13.94
C LYS A 160 -10.97 -0.35 12.51
N VAL A 161 -11.52 -1.47 12.03
CA VAL A 161 -12.31 -1.42 10.78
C VAL A 161 -13.64 -0.77 11.14
N HIS A 162 -13.86 0.41 10.57
CA HIS A 162 -14.93 1.33 11.01
C HIS A 162 -15.99 1.59 9.93
N PHE A 163 -15.69 1.26 8.67
CA PHE A 163 -16.60 1.51 7.57
C PHE A 163 -16.55 0.34 6.60
N ALA A 164 -17.73 -0.08 6.14
CA ALA A 164 -17.88 -1.09 5.11
C ALA A 164 -18.77 -0.55 3.98
N TYR A 165 -18.40 -0.77 2.71
CA TYR A 165 -19.20 -0.42 1.52
C TYR A 165 -19.36 -1.65 0.64
N ASN A 166 -20.61 -2.10 0.44
CA ASN A 166 -20.95 -3.26 -0.38
C ASN A 166 -21.24 -2.82 -1.81
N THR A 167 -20.48 -3.31 -2.80
CA THR A 167 -20.64 -2.89 -4.21
C THR A 167 -21.90 -3.46 -4.88
N ASN A 168 -22.45 -4.58 -4.39
CA ASN A 168 -23.66 -5.18 -4.95
C ASN A 168 -24.90 -4.36 -4.58
N THR A 169 -25.02 -3.93 -3.32
CA THR A 169 -26.12 -3.09 -2.85
C THR A 169 -25.86 -1.58 -3.03
N SER A 170 -24.61 -1.19 -3.31
CA SER A 170 -24.16 0.20 -3.38
C SER A 170 -24.47 1.01 -2.10
N SER A 171 -24.38 0.33 -0.96
CA SER A 171 -24.69 0.88 0.37
C SER A 171 -23.52 0.72 1.33
N TYR A 172 -23.44 1.60 2.32
CA TYR A 172 -22.43 1.53 3.38
C TYR A 172 -23.05 1.34 4.76
N GLU A 173 -22.22 0.85 5.68
CA GLU A 173 -22.48 0.86 7.12
C GLU A 173 -21.22 1.29 7.90
N TYR A 174 -21.43 1.83 9.09
CA TYR A 174 -20.34 2.04 10.05
C TYR A 174 -20.20 0.81 10.92
N THR A 175 -19.03 0.19 10.88
CA THR A 175 -18.66 -0.99 11.66
C THR A 175 -17.87 -0.60 12.92
N ASP A 176 -17.72 -1.57 13.82
CA ASP A 176 -16.91 -1.45 15.04
C ASP A 176 -16.10 -2.73 15.26
N ILE A 177 -15.43 -3.22 14.22
CA ILE A 177 -14.68 -4.48 14.26
C ILE A 177 -13.30 -4.18 14.87
N PRO A 178 -12.94 -4.81 16.01
CA PRO A 178 -11.65 -4.60 16.64
C PRO A 178 -10.48 -4.98 15.72
N PHE A 179 -9.44 -4.15 15.69
CA PHE A 179 -8.19 -4.44 15.00
C PHE A 179 -7.02 -4.14 15.94
N HIS A 180 -6.14 -5.11 16.19
CA HIS A 180 -5.03 -4.91 17.11
C HIS A 180 -3.78 -4.40 16.38
N ASN A 181 -3.67 -3.08 16.23
CA ASN A 181 -2.50 -2.44 15.64
C ASN A 181 -1.27 -2.47 16.59
N GLN A 182 -0.58 -3.61 16.65
CA GLN A 182 0.52 -3.88 17.59
C GLN A 182 1.73 -2.94 17.44
N TYR A 183 2.13 -2.59 16.21
CA TYR A 183 3.33 -1.78 15.94
C TYR A 183 3.05 -0.31 15.58
N SER A 184 1.78 0.11 15.71
CA SER A 184 1.32 1.49 15.72
C SER A 184 1.51 2.32 14.43
N HIS A 185 1.92 1.74 13.30
CA HIS A 185 1.96 2.45 12.01
C HIS A 185 1.78 1.48 10.83
N ILE A 186 0.52 1.23 10.46
CA ILE A 186 0.15 0.46 9.27
C ILE A 186 0.51 1.27 8.02
N SER A 187 1.06 0.64 7.00
CA SER A 187 1.22 1.23 5.67
C SER A 187 0.94 0.27 4.50
N MET A 188 0.30 -0.87 4.79
CA MET A 188 -0.21 -1.84 3.81
C MET A 188 -1.21 -2.75 4.52
N MET A 189 -2.34 -3.09 3.90
CA MET A 189 -3.31 -4.08 4.42
C MET A 189 -4.00 -4.83 3.26
N ASP A 190 -3.40 -5.93 2.82
CA ASP A 190 -3.88 -6.72 1.68
C ASP A 190 -4.65 -7.97 2.13
N TYR A 191 -5.80 -8.26 1.51
CA TYR A 191 -6.55 -9.49 1.77
C TYR A 191 -6.13 -10.63 0.84
N ASN A 192 -6.06 -11.85 1.39
CA ASN A 192 -5.84 -13.08 0.62
C ASN A 192 -7.07 -14.01 0.74
N PRO A 193 -7.96 -14.09 -0.28
CA PRO A 193 -9.16 -14.92 -0.25
C PRO A 193 -8.89 -16.42 -0.17
N ARG A 194 -7.68 -16.86 -0.55
CA ARG A 194 -7.28 -18.27 -0.46
C ARG A 194 -6.99 -18.69 0.98
N GLU A 195 -6.37 -17.80 1.75
CA GLU A 195 -5.89 -18.07 3.10
C GLU A 195 -6.81 -17.44 4.17
N ARG A 196 -7.73 -16.57 3.76
CA ARG A 196 -8.63 -15.78 4.62
C ARG A 196 -7.84 -15.03 5.69
N ALA A 197 -6.81 -14.33 5.24
CA ALA A 197 -5.92 -13.57 6.10
C ALA A 197 -5.64 -12.19 5.50
N LEU A 198 -5.47 -11.19 6.38
CA LEU A 198 -4.90 -9.90 6.04
C LEU A 198 -3.38 -9.95 6.22
N TYR A 199 -2.68 -9.50 5.20
CA TYR A 199 -1.24 -9.29 5.15
C TYR A 199 -0.97 -7.82 5.34
N THR A 200 -0.26 -7.47 6.41
CA THR A 200 -0.01 -6.07 6.73
C THR A 200 1.47 -5.76 6.84
N TRP A 201 1.82 -4.53 6.50
CA TRP A 201 3.09 -3.93 6.89
C TRP A 201 2.83 -2.91 7.99
N ASN A 202 3.51 -3.08 9.12
CA ASN A 202 3.28 -2.30 10.33
C ASN A 202 4.61 -1.91 10.97
N ASN A 203 5.05 -0.67 10.75
CA ASN A 203 6.25 -0.06 11.34
C ASN A 203 7.53 -0.94 11.33
N GLY A 204 7.84 -1.57 10.18
CA GLY A 204 9.00 -2.45 10.07
C GLY A 204 8.71 -3.95 10.21
N HIS A 205 7.49 -4.31 10.64
CA HIS A 205 7.06 -5.68 10.88
C HIS A 205 6.03 -6.14 9.85
N GLN A 206 6.14 -7.40 9.43
CA GLN A 206 5.11 -8.11 8.67
C GLN A 206 4.17 -8.78 9.66
N VAL A 207 2.88 -8.44 9.64
CA VAL A 207 1.91 -9.01 10.58
C VAL A 207 0.75 -9.62 9.81
N LEU A 208 0.38 -10.84 10.21
CA LEU A 208 -0.73 -11.58 9.64
C LEU A 208 -1.91 -11.59 10.60
N TYR A 209 -3.10 -11.30 10.07
CA TYR A 209 -4.35 -11.41 10.82
C TYR A 209 -5.26 -12.43 10.17
N ASN A 210 -5.78 -13.38 10.94
CA ASN A 210 -6.86 -14.25 10.52
C ASN A 210 -8.14 -13.43 10.34
N VAL A 211 -8.86 -13.72 9.25
CA VAL A 211 -10.18 -13.18 8.96
C VAL A 211 -11.22 -14.28 9.13
N THR A 212 -12.15 -14.07 10.07
CA THR A 212 -13.32 -14.94 10.24
C THR A 212 -14.53 -14.28 9.57
N LEU A 213 -15.15 -15.00 8.63
CA LEU A 213 -16.35 -14.56 7.93
C LEU A 213 -17.55 -15.32 8.48
N PHE A 214 -18.55 -14.60 8.98
CA PHE A 214 -19.80 -15.19 9.48
C PHE A 214 -20.91 -15.03 8.46
N HIS A 215 -21.60 -16.14 8.19
CA HIS A 215 -22.80 -16.19 7.38
C HIS A 215 -24.00 -16.38 8.32
N PHE A 216 -24.88 -15.39 8.40
CA PHE A 216 -26.16 -15.54 9.10
C PHE A 216 -27.17 -16.16 8.13
N GLN A 217 -27.56 -17.42 8.38
CA GLN A 217 -28.67 -18.04 7.63
C GLN A 217 -30.01 -17.45 8.10
N GLY A 218 -30.41 -16.35 7.49
CA GLY A 218 -31.84 -16.03 7.30
C GLY A 218 -32.41 -16.88 6.16
N GLU A 219 -33.72 -17.11 6.15
CA GLU A 219 -34.38 -18.04 5.23
C GLU A 219 -34.52 -17.52 3.78
N VAL A 220 -33.41 -17.34 3.03
CA VAL A 220 -33.43 -17.33 1.56
C VAL A 220 -32.18 -18.04 1.04
N LEU A 221 -32.33 -18.85 -0.02
CA LEU A 221 -31.22 -19.49 -0.73
C LEU A 221 -30.71 -18.60 -1.87
N GLU A 222 -29.37 -18.58 -1.99
CA GLU A 222 -28.52 -18.16 -3.12
C GLU A 222 -27.73 -16.84 -3.00
N LEU A 223 -26.47 -16.94 -3.43
CA LEU A 223 -25.42 -15.93 -3.57
C LEU A 223 -24.62 -15.55 -2.31
N PHE A 224 -23.41 -15.03 -2.56
CA PHE A 224 -22.34 -14.90 -1.57
C PHE A 224 -22.50 -13.62 -0.74
N GLU A 225 -22.93 -13.76 0.50
CA GLU A 225 -23.13 -12.63 1.41
C GLU A 225 -22.29 -12.82 2.68
N CYS A 226 -21.31 -11.93 2.90
CA CYS A 226 -20.47 -11.91 4.09
C CYS A 226 -20.99 -10.84 5.05
N TYR A 227 -21.67 -11.25 6.12
CA TYR A 227 -22.42 -10.31 6.99
C TYR A 227 -21.73 -9.94 8.30
N ARG A 228 -20.66 -10.64 8.71
CA ARG A 228 -19.68 -10.11 9.66
C ARG A 228 -18.27 -10.57 9.33
N VAL A 229 -17.32 -9.68 9.59
CA VAL A 229 -15.88 -9.89 9.46
C VAL A 229 -15.27 -9.66 10.84
N ASP A 230 -14.59 -10.65 11.41
CA ASP A 230 -13.72 -10.47 12.58
C ASP A 230 -12.26 -10.60 12.15
N VAL A 231 -11.40 -9.75 12.71
CA VAL A 231 -9.96 -9.71 12.41
C VAL A 231 -9.16 -9.97 13.68
N THR A 232 -8.31 -11.01 13.68
CA THR A 232 -7.53 -11.43 14.86
C THR A 232 -6.07 -11.69 14.49
N VAL A 233 -5.12 -11.27 15.33
CA VAL A 233 -3.67 -11.51 15.08
C VAL A 233 -3.38 -13.01 15.07
N MET A 234 -2.61 -13.48 14.09
CA MET A 234 -2.11 -14.86 14.11
C MET A 234 -0.98 -15.03 15.13
N ALA A 235 -1.20 -15.88 16.13
CA ALA A 235 -0.21 -16.19 17.15
C ALA A 235 1.10 -16.72 16.53
N GLY A 236 2.22 -16.05 16.83
CA GLY A 236 3.55 -16.42 16.34
C GLY A 236 3.98 -15.77 15.01
N ALA A 237 3.14 -14.92 14.40
CA ALA A 237 3.49 -14.18 13.18
C ALA A 237 4.65 -13.17 13.39
N ASP A 238 4.85 -12.72 14.63
CA ASP A 238 5.81 -11.70 15.12
C ASP A 238 7.29 -11.93 14.76
N SER A 239 7.64 -13.04 14.11
CA SER A 239 9.02 -13.52 13.92
C SER A 239 9.56 -13.49 12.48
N CYS A 240 8.75 -13.10 11.48
CA CYS A 240 9.25 -12.92 10.10
C CYS A 240 10.01 -11.60 9.90
N GLY A 241 11.28 -11.58 10.30
CA GLY A 241 12.29 -10.85 9.52
C GLY A 241 12.76 -9.46 9.98
N SER A 242 12.81 -9.14 11.28
CA SER A 242 13.52 -7.93 11.75
C SER A 242 15.07 -8.04 11.71
N SER A 243 15.64 -9.07 11.06
CA SER A 243 17.08 -9.31 11.00
C SER A 243 17.49 -9.97 9.68
N ALA A 244 17.98 -9.18 8.71
CA ALA A 244 18.98 -9.55 7.69
C ALA A 244 19.26 -8.46 6.61
N TYR A 245 19.44 -7.18 7.00
CA TYR A 245 20.16 -6.22 6.15
C TYR A 245 21.39 -5.67 6.86
N GLY A 246 22.31 -6.58 7.17
CA GLY A 246 23.68 -6.21 7.51
C GLY A 246 24.35 -5.58 6.29
N LEU A 247 24.43 -4.25 6.24
CA LEU A 247 25.31 -3.55 5.32
C LEU A 247 26.75 -4.03 5.57
N GLN A 248 27.29 -4.77 4.61
CA GLN A 248 28.70 -5.14 4.57
C GLN A 248 29.52 -3.85 4.30
N ARG A 249 29.77 -3.06 5.36
CA ARG A 249 30.70 -1.93 5.32
C ARG A 249 32.10 -2.48 5.11
N SER A 250 32.58 -2.44 3.87
CA SER A 250 34.01 -2.56 3.58
C SER A 250 34.71 -1.37 4.24
N GLY A 251 35.54 -1.66 5.24
CA GLY A 251 36.19 -0.61 6.03
C GLY A 251 37.23 0.17 5.21
N LYS A 252 37.11 1.50 5.27
CA LYS A 252 38.27 2.41 5.34
C LYS A 252 37.95 3.45 6.40
N GLY A 253 38.89 3.64 7.34
CA GLY A 253 38.69 4.54 8.46
C GLY A 253 38.85 6.01 8.07
N ALA A 254 38.30 6.87 8.92
CA ALA A 254 38.75 8.24 9.10
C ALA A 254 38.71 8.51 10.61
N GLU A 255 39.81 9.05 11.14
CA GLU A 255 39.98 9.35 12.55
C GLU A 255 39.20 10.59 12.99
N GLU A 256 39.08 10.68 14.30
CA GLU A 256 38.57 11.77 15.12
C GLU A 256 39.29 13.11 14.85
N ASP A 257 38.56 14.23 14.78
CA ASP A 257 39.04 15.51 15.33
C ASP A 257 37.86 16.40 15.76
N THR A 258 38.15 17.37 16.62
CA THR A 258 37.20 18.07 17.49
C THR A 258 37.33 19.60 17.39
N ARG A 259 36.39 20.29 18.05
CA ARG A 259 36.42 21.71 18.50
C ARG A 259 36.16 22.86 17.49
N GLU A 260 34.96 23.42 17.68
CA GLU A 260 34.71 24.75 18.29
C GLU A 260 35.23 26.07 17.67
N ARG A 261 34.30 27.04 17.61
CA ARG A 261 34.43 28.51 17.79
C ARG A 261 34.93 29.42 16.65
N SER A 262 33.92 30.04 16.01
CA SER A 262 33.68 31.50 15.97
C SER A 262 34.72 32.46 15.35
N LYS A 263 34.27 33.24 14.36
CA LYS A 263 34.10 34.72 14.46
C LYS A 263 33.48 35.32 13.19
N ILE A 264 32.68 36.37 13.37
CA ILE A 264 32.18 37.29 12.33
C ILE A 264 32.99 38.60 12.47
N PRO A 265 33.21 39.36 11.38
CA PRO A 265 32.69 40.73 11.35
C PRO A 265 31.93 41.06 10.04
N LEU A 266 31.08 42.08 10.12
CA LEU A 266 30.32 42.61 9.00
C LEU A 266 31.16 43.57 8.15
N ASP A 267 30.76 43.76 6.88
CA ASP A 267 30.64 45.10 6.31
C ASP A 267 29.43 45.15 5.36
N ALA A 268 28.91 46.36 5.09
CA ALA A 268 27.68 46.60 4.34
C ALA A 268 27.89 47.66 3.25
N SER A 269 27.18 47.55 2.12
CA SER A 269 26.50 48.73 1.52
C SER A 269 25.74 48.49 0.19
N LEU A 270 24.62 49.21 0.08
CA LEU A 270 24.11 49.95 -1.09
C LEU A 270 23.48 49.24 -2.33
N VAL A 271 22.14 49.44 -2.40
CA VAL A 271 21.34 49.98 -3.54
C VAL A 271 20.37 49.06 -4.31
N ARG A 272 19.16 49.62 -4.45
CA ARG A 272 17.90 49.12 -5.02
C ARG A 272 17.94 49.01 -6.56
N ARG A 273 17.22 48.04 -7.15
CA ARG A 273 15.94 48.26 -7.90
C ARG A 273 15.36 47.00 -8.58
N SER A 274 14.04 46.82 -8.44
CA SER A 274 13.05 46.20 -9.37
C SER A 274 13.40 45.00 -10.26
N GLY A 275 12.68 43.87 -10.11
CA GLY A 275 12.58 42.82 -11.15
C GLY A 275 11.88 41.52 -10.70
N GLN A 276 10.95 41.00 -11.51
CA GLN A 276 10.06 39.84 -11.24
C GLN A 276 9.91 39.02 -12.53
N VAL A 277 9.82 37.67 -12.58
CA VAL A 277 9.83 36.58 -11.57
C VAL A 277 10.63 35.40 -12.18
N PRO A 278 11.25 34.48 -11.41
CA PRO A 278 10.93 33.07 -11.68
C PRO A 278 10.90 32.10 -10.48
N LEU A 279 9.84 31.27 -10.47
CA LEU A 279 9.74 29.82 -10.22
C LEU A 279 10.69 29.06 -9.25
N ARG A 280 10.08 28.03 -8.63
CA ARG A 280 10.60 26.97 -7.74
C ARG A 280 10.81 27.35 -6.27
N GLY A 281 9.86 26.91 -5.45
CA GLY A 281 10.19 26.32 -4.15
C GLY A 281 10.21 24.81 -4.31
N ASP A 282 11.36 24.18 -4.10
CA ASP A 282 11.42 22.74 -3.86
C ASP A 282 10.88 22.48 -2.43
N PRO A 283 10.09 21.42 -2.18
CA PRO A 283 9.68 21.09 -0.82
C PRO A 283 10.88 20.55 -0.02
N GLU A 284 11.02 21.07 1.20
CA GLU A 284 12.03 20.67 2.20
C GLU A 284 12.24 19.15 2.30
N GLU A 285 13.50 18.75 2.49
CA GLU A 285 13.83 17.38 2.90
C GLU A 285 13.31 17.12 4.32
N ASP A 286 12.36 16.20 4.44
CA ASP A 286 11.86 15.72 5.74
C ASP A 286 12.95 14.91 6.47
N PRO A 287 13.44 15.34 7.65
CA PRO A 287 14.50 14.67 8.39
C PRO A 287 13.96 13.46 9.18
N GLY A 288 13.34 12.51 8.46
CA GLY A 288 12.63 11.36 9.02
C GLY A 288 12.93 10.03 8.32
N HIS A 289 14.09 9.88 7.67
CA HIS A 289 14.40 8.73 6.82
C HIS A 289 14.75 7.44 7.61
N VAL A 290 13.73 6.76 8.15
CA VAL A 290 13.84 5.36 8.58
C VAL A 290 13.89 4.47 7.33
N GLY A 291 14.84 3.54 7.31
CA GLY A 291 15.32 2.87 6.09
C GLY A 291 14.31 2.00 5.33
N GLY A 292 14.73 1.57 4.13
CA GLY A 292 13.92 0.77 3.21
C GLY A 292 13.27 -0.45 3.87
N THR A 293 11.95 -0.54 3.72
CA THR A 293 11.06 -1.49 4.39
C THR A 293 10.44 -2.47 3.39
N THR A 294 10.39 -3.76 3.72
CA THR A 294 10.22 -4.87 2.77
C THR A 294 8.75 -5.32 2.64
N PHE A 295 7.97 -4.62 1.82
CA PHE A 295 6.55 -4.93 1.54
C PHE A 295 6.38 -6.29 0.88
N VAL A 296 5.16 -6.85 0.93
CA VAL A 296 4.92 -8.25 0.56
C VAL A 296 3.60 -8.45 -0.20
N GLY A 297 3.67 -8.52 -1.52
CA GLY A 297 2.58 -8.97 -2.37
C GLY A 297 2.43 -10.49 -2.32
N TRP A 298 1.24 -11.01 -2.03
CA TRP A 298 1.01 -12.46 -1.94
C TRP A 298 0.46 -13.05 -3.24
N ARG A 299 0.82 -14.30 -3.53
CA ARG A 299 0.44 -14.99 -4.77
C ARG A 299 -1.04 -15.36 -4.72
N LEU A 300 -1.89 -14.44 -5.15
CA LEU A 300 -3.35 -14.59 -5.19
C LEU A 300 -3.72 -15.48 -6.37
N SER A 301 -3.72 -16.79 -6.11
CA SER A 301 -4.27 -17.80 -7.01
C SER A 301 -5.77 -17.93 -6.75
N ALA A 302 -6.55 -16.93 -7.18
CA ALA A 302 -8.01 -16.91 -7.09
C ALA A 302 -8.65 -17.83 -8.15
N GLN A 303 -8.30 -19.12 -8.15
CA GLN A 303 -9.01 -20.18 -8.84
C GLN A 303 -8.97 -21.45 -7.98
N ARG A 304 -10.17 -22.01 -7.72
CA ARG A 304 -10.29 -23.45 -7.45
C ARG A 304 -9.94 -24.20 -8.73
N SER A 305 -9.22 -25.31 -8.60
CA SER A 305 -9.18 -26.38 -9.60
C SER A 305 -10.55 -27.02 -9.75
#